data_AF-A0A455U6P2-F1
#
_entry.id   AF-A0A455U6P2-F1
#
_cell.length_a   1.000
_cell.length_b   1.000
_cell.length_c   1.000
_cell.angle_alpha   90.00
_cell.angle_beta   90.00
_cell.angle_gamma   90.00
#
_symmetry.space_group_name_H-M   'P 1'
#
loop_
_entity.id
_entity.type
_entity.pdbx_description
1 polymer ?
#
loop_
_entity_poly.entity_id
_entity_poly.type
_entity_poly.pdbx_seq_one_letter_code
_entity_poly.pdbx_strand_id
1 'polypeptide(L)' 'MVKGPFKRLKGRWLFIPMGEGACKVSLEMEFEFANRLLGMAFGKLFQQIAGQLVDAFTKRANELYGR' A
#
# COMPACT_ATOMS: atom_id res chain seq x y z
N MET A 1 -22.29 1.95 -6.72
CA MET A 1 -21.46 1.46 -5.60
C MET A 1 -20.67 0.26 -6.11
N VAL A 2 -19.35 0.40 -6.25
CA VAL A 2 -18.51 -0.66 -6.84
C VAL A 2 -18.39 -1.79 -5.82
N LYS A 3 -18.97 -2.97 -6.11
CA LYS A 3 -18.75 -4.18 -5.32
C LYS A 3 -17.33 -4.66 -5.59
N GLY A 4 -16.37 -4.18 -4.79
CA GLY A 4 -14.99 -4.66 -4.83
C GLY A 4 -14.91 -6.12 -4.36
N PRO A 5 -13.84 -6.85 -4.70
CA PRO A 5 -13.69 -8.27 -4.34
C PRO A 5 -13.45 -8.49 -2.83
N PHE A 6 -13.37 -7.40 -2.05
CA PHE A 6 -13.07 -7.40 -0.63
C PHE A 6 -14.34 -7.35 0.21
N LYS A 7 -14.41 -8.25 1.17
CA LYS A 7 -15.32 -8.16 2.32
C LYS A 7 -14.79 -7.18 3.37
N ARG A 8 -13.45 -7.09 3.51
CA ARG A 8 -12.76 -6.03 4.27
C ARG A 8 -11.49 -5.65 3.56
N LEU A 9 -11.17 -4.35 3.56
CA LEU A 9 -9.88 -3.81 3.14
C LEU A 9 -9.58 -2.63 4.05
N LYS A 10 -8.48 -2.71 4.78
CA LYS A 10 -7.95 -1.64 5.63
C LYS A 10 -6.49 -1.43 5.27
N GLY A 11 -6.07 -0.18 5.26
CA GLY A 11 -4.67 0.18 5.08
C GLY A 11 -4.28 1.27 6.06
N ARG A 12 -3.03 1.29 6.48
CA ARG A 12 -2.45 2.40 7.23
C ARG A 12 -1.06 2.72 6.70
N TRP A 13 -0.78 4.01 6.64
CA TRP A 13 0.55 4.53 6.36
C TRP A 13 1.29 4.71 7.67
N LEU A 14 2.56 4.33 7.66
CA LEU A 14 3.48 4.48 8.79
C LEU A 14 4.69 5.27 8.30
N PHE A 15 5.02 6.31 9.06
CA PHE A 15 6.15 7.19 8.82
C PHE A 15 7.12 7.02 9.99
N ILE A 16 8.27 6.43 9.74
CA ILE A 16 9.25 6.10 10.76
C ILE A 16 10.46 7.00 10.54
N PRO A 17 10.79 7.92 11.46
CA PRO A 17 11.99 8.75 11.36
C PRO A 17 13.26 7.88 11.32
N MET A 18 14.19 8.20 10.43
CA MET A 18 15.45 7.47 10.21
C MET A 18 16.66 8.39 10.34
N GLY A 19 16.70 9.20 11.40
CA GLY A 19 17.72 10.24 11.59
C GLY A 19 17.30 11.59 10.98
N GLU A 20 18.25 12.52 10.86
CA GLU A 20 17.97 13.85 10.34
C GLU A 20 17.70 13.82 8.83
N GLY A 21 16.55 14.34 8.43
CA GLY A 21 16.17 14.48 7.02
C GLY A 21 15.76 13.18 6.31
N ALA A 22 15.72 12.04 7.00
CA ALA A 22 15.32 10.77 6.43
C ALA A 22 14.09 10.17 7.13
N CYS A 23 13.19 9.58 6.35
CA CYS A 23 12.00 8.91 6.84
C CYS A 23 11.77 7.62 6.04
N LYS A 24 11.51 6.52 6.74
CA LYS A 24 11.00 5.30 6.13
C LYS A 24 9.48 5.38 6.05
N VAL A 25 8.95 5.25 4.84
CA VAL A 25 7.51 5.16 4.59
C VAL A 25 7.15 3.69 4.41
N SER A 26 6.14 3.21 5.14
CA SER A 26 5.60 1.87 5.02
C SER A 26 4.09 1.92 4.82
N LEU A 27 3.57 1.02 3.99
CA LEU A 27 2.15 0.76 3.84
C LEU A 27 1.83 -0.62 4.39
N GLU A 28 0.99 -0.68 5.43
CA GLU A 28 0.44 -1.93 5.94
C GLU A 28 -1.00 -2.07 5.47
N MET A 29 -1.37 -3.26 4.99
CA MET A 29 -2.72 -3.55 4.52
C MET A 29 -3.22 -4.86 5.10
N GLU A 30 -4.48 -4.85 5.52
CA GLU A 30 -5.24 -6.01 5.95
C GLU A 30 -6.47 -6.15 5.05
N PHE A 31 -6.69 -7.34 4.50
CA PHE A 31 -7.85 -7.58 3.66
C PHE A 31 -8.46 -8.96 3.89
N GLU A 32 -9.77 -9.05 3.67
CA GLU A 32 -10.52 -10.29 3.58
C GLU A 32 -11.24 -10.29 2.23
N PHE A 33 -10.98 -11.31 1.40
CA PHE A 33 -11.71 -11.49 0.16
C PHE A 33 -13.09 -12.09 0.41
N ALA A 34 -14.07 -11.68 -0.39
CA ALA A 34 -15.42 -12.26 -0.34
C ALA A 34 -15.46 -13.72 -0.86
N ASN A 35 -14.50 -14.11 -1.72
CA ASN A 35 -14.38 -15.47 -2.26
C ASN A 35 -12.93 -15.98 -2.12
N ARG A 36 -12.75 -17.18 -1.55
CA ARG A 36 -11.45 -17.83 -1.33
C ARG A 36 -10.66 -18.07 -2.64
N LEU A 37 -11.34 -18.34 -3.75
CA LEU A 37 -10.70 -18.50 -5.07
C LEU A 37 -10.07 -17.18 -5.55
N LEU A 38 -10.74 -16.05 -5.34
CA LEU A 38 -10.18 -14.73 -5.65
C LEU A 38 -8.96 -14.44 -4.76
N GLY A 39 -8.97 -14.88 -3.51
CA GLY A 39 -7.83 -14.70 -2.60
C GLY A 39 -6.51 -15.31 -3.09
N MET A 40 -6.56 -16.50 -3.71
CA MET A 40 -5.36 -17.13 -4.27
C MET A 40 -4.84 -16.41 -5.52
N ALA A 41 -5.72 -15.94 -6.40
CA ALA A 41 -5.32 -15.24 -7.62
C ALA A 41 -4.76 -13.83 -7.32
N PHE A 42 -5.32 -13.14 -6.32
CA PHE A 42 -4.98 -11.75 -6.04
C PHE A 42 -3.87 -11.57 -5.00
N GLY A 43 -3.47 -12.59 -4.23
CA GLY A 43 -2.42 -12.44 -3.22
C GLY A 43 -1.10 -11.87 -3.78
N LYS A 44 -0.61 -12.42 -4.89
CA LYS A 44 0.62 -11.93 -5.57
C LYS A 44 0.42 -10.55 -6.19
N LEU A 45 -0.73 -10.31 -6.82
CA LEU A 45 -1.06 -9.01 -7.41
C LEU A 45 -1.15 -7.92 -6.33
N PHE A 46 -1.64 -8.24 -5.13
CA PHE A 46 -1.75 -7.29 -4.03
C PHE A 46 -0.40 -6.82 -3.51
N GLN A 47 0.58 -7.73 -3.41
CA GLN A 47 1.94 -7.34 -3.04
C GLN A 47 2.54 -6.37 -4.07
N GLN A 48 2.30 -6.61 -5.36
CA GLN A 48 2.75 -5.71 -6.43
C GLN A 48 2.07 -4.33 -6.32
N ILE A 49 0.75 -4.29 -6.11
CA ILE A 49 0.00 -3.04 -5.93
C ILE A 49 0.51 -2.27 -4.70
N ALA A 50 0.77 -2.95 -3.58
CA ALA A 50 1.31 -2.34 -2.37
C ALA A 50 2.65 -1.65 -2.66
N GLY A 51 3.56 -2.33 -3.38
CA GLY A 51 4.84 -1.77 -3.82
C GLY A 51 4.63 -0.52 -4.69
N GLN A 52 3.75 -0.61 -5.69
CA GLN A 52 3.44 0.53 -6.56
C GLN A 52 2.88 1.74 -5.80
N LEU A 53 2.09 1.53 -4.75
CA LEU A 53 1.59 2.62 -3.91
C LEU A 53 2.72 3.29 -3.13
N VAL A 54 3.64 2.51 -2.56
CA VAL A 54 4.83 3.04 -1.86
C VAL A 54 5.74 3.80 -2.83
N ASP A 55 5.97 3.27 -4.02
CA ASP A 55 6.78 3.92 -5.05
C ASP A 55 6.14 5.23 -5.52
N ALA A 56 4.84 5.23 -5.80
CA ALA A 56 4.10 6.41 -6.21
C ALA A 56 4.11 7.49 -5.11
N PHE A 57 3.93 7.09 -3.85
CA PHE A 57 4.01 8.00 -2.71
C PHE A 57 5.40 8.63 -2.61
N THR A 58 6.45 7.82 -2.69
CA THR A 58 7.85 8.27 -2.59
C THR A 58 8.21 9.20 -3.74
N LYS A 59 7.80 8.85 -4.96
CA LYS A 59 7.97 9.70 -6.14
C LYS A 59 7.30 11.06 -5.93
N ARG A 60 6.06 11.08 -5.45
CA ARG A 60 5.34 12.33 -5.22
C ARG A 60 5.98 13.18 -4.12
N ALA A 61 6.48 12.55 -3.06
CA ALA A 61 7.22 13.25 -2.02
C ALA A 61 8.50 13.90 -2.58
N ASN A 62 9.25 13.20 -3.44
CA ASN A 62 10.41 13.75 -4.12
C ASN A 62 10.06 14.91 -5.06
N GLU A 63 8.96 14.82 -5.82
CA GLU A 63 8.49 15.92 -6.68
C GLU A 63 8.16 17.19 -5.90
N LEU A 64 7.64 17.06 -4.67
CA LEU A 64 7.21 18.19 -3.84
C LEU A 64 8.32 18.74 -2.92
N TYR A 65 9.20 17.86 -2.44
CA TYR A 65 10.13 18.14 -1.34
C TYR A 65 11.58 17.74 -1.63
N GLY A 66 11.84 16.98 -2.71
CA GLY A 66 13.18 16.63 -3.15
C GLY A 66 13.84 17.83 -3.82
N ARG A 67 14.67 18.55 -3.06
CA ARG A 67 15.61 19.53 -3.61
C ARG A 67 16.85 18.83 -4.15
#